data_AF-A0A5C6FV62-F1
#
_entry.id   AF-A0A5C6FV62-F1
#
_cell.length_a   1.000
_cell.length_b   1.000
_cell.length_c   1.000
_cell.angle_alpha   90.00
_cell.angle_beta   90.00
_cell.angle_gamma   90.00
#
_symmetry.space_group_name_H-M   'P 1'
#
loop_
_entity.id
_entity.type
_entity.pdbx_description
1 polymer ?
#
loop_
_entity_poly.entity_id
_entity_poly.type
_entity_poly.pdbx_seq_one_letter_code
_entity_poly.pdbx_strand_id
1 'polypeptide(L)'
;MAKKSAGPNKSAAIREYYEANPGAKPKEVQEALSAQGIETSTAFISTIKSNMKKGTGTKKRGRPAGTSRRGRPAGRKAKATATRGTKRAAKAAPASVDGISMDGLIKAKKIVDELGSVEEARVALNALEKLLR
;
A
#
# COMPACT_ATOMS: atom_id res chain seq x y z
N MET A 1 20.29 -17.94 8.67
CA MET A 1 18.96 -18.22 8.08
C MET A 1 17.97 -17.18 8.60
N ALA A 2 17.41 -16.32 7.75
CA ALA A 2 16.48 -15.27 8.21
C ALA A 2 15.11 -15.88 8.56
N LYS A 3 14.60 -15.57 9.76
CA LYS A 3 13.31 -16.02 10.29
C LYS A 3 12.19 -15.66 9.31
N LYS A 4 11.55 -16.67 8.71
CA LYS A 4 10.37 -16.51 7.85
C LYS A 4 9.14 -16.42 8.76
N SER A 5 8.55 -15.23 8.90
CA SER A 5 7.27 -15.10 9.59
C SER A 5 6.18 -15.76 8.74
N ALA A 6 5.58 -16.82 9.28
CA ALA A 6 4.49 -17.58 8.68
C ALA A 6 3.15 -16.83 8.85
N GLY A 7 3.06 -15.64 8.26
CA GLY A 7 1.77 -15.01 7.95
C GLY A 7 1.29 -15.44 6.56
N PRO A 8 -0.02 -15.33 6.25
CA PRO A 8 -0.57 -15.68 4.94
C PRO A 8 0.30 -15.07 3.85
N ASN A 9 0.83 -15.94 3.00
CA ASN A 9 2.04 -15.65 2.25
C ASN A 9 1.71 -14.85 0.99
N LYS A 10 1.31 -13.59 1.17
CA LYS A 10 0.88 -12.66 0.11
C LYS A 10 1.86 -12.62 -1.06
N SER A 11 3.16 -12.70 -0.73
CA SER A 11 4.23 -12.71 -1.72
C SER A 11 4.35 -14.02 -2.51
N ALA A 12 3.93 -15.16 -1.96
CA ALA A 12 3.88 -16.44 -2.68
C ALA A 12 2.70 -16.46 -3.65
N ALA A 13 1.50 -16.04 -3.21
CA ALA A 13 0.33 -15.94 -4.08
C ALA A 13 0.58 -15.01 -5.30
N ILE A 14 1.28 -13.89 -5.09
CA ILE A 14 1.68 -13.00 -6.20
C ILE A 14 2.63 -13.73 -7.18
N ARG A 15 3.58 -14.53 -6.68
CA ARG A 15 4.55 -15.25 -7.54
C ARG A 15 3.87 -16.34 -8.35
N GLU A 16 3.05 -17.16 -7.70
CA GLU A 16 2.26 -18.22 -8.33
C GLU A 16 1.35 -17.64 -9.43
N TYR A 17 0.70 -16.50 -9.16
CA TYR A 17 -0.13 -15.83 -10.16
C TYR A 17 0.67 -15.36 -11.38
N TYR A 18 1.89 -14.82 -11.18
CA TYR A 18 2.78 -14.42 -12.28
C TYR A 18 3.44 -15.59 -13.01
N GLU A 19 3.62 -16.73 -12.35
CA GLU A 19 4.09 -17.96 -12.99
C GLU A 19 3.04 -18.52 -13.95
N ALA A 20 1.77 -18.52 -13.52
CA ALA A 20 0.63 -18.86 -14.38
C ALA A 20 0.34 -17.77 -15.43
N ASN A 21 0.61 -16.50 -15.14
CA ASN A 21 0.32 -15.35 -16.01
C ASN A 21 1.52 -14.39 -16.14
N PRO A 22 2.54 -14.71 -16.96
CA PRO A 22 3.78 -13.93 -17.07
C PRO A 22 3.60 -12.47 -17.53
N GLY A 23 2.48 -12.16 -18.19
CA GLY A 23 2.16 -10.85 -18.75
C GLY A 23 1.19 -9.99 -17.92
N ALA A 24 0.67 -10.51 -16.80
CA ALA A 24 -0.40 -9.84 -16.05
C ALA A 24 0.00 -8.42 -15.60
N LYS A 25 -0.95 -7.49 -15.68
CA LYS A 25 -0.73 -6.13 -15.17
C LYS A 25 -0.86 -6.15 -13.64
N PRO A 26 -0.05 -5.37 -12.90
CA PRO A 26 -0.13 -5.33 -11.44
C PRO A 26 -1.52 -5.00 -10.87
N LYS A 27 -2.38 -4.35 -11.66
CA LYS A 27 -3.78 -4.04 -11.30
C LYS A 27 -4.69 -5.28 -11.37
N GLU A 28 -4.55 -6.09 -12.41
CA GLU A 28 -5.31 -7.34 -12.59
C GLU A 28 -4.93 -8.35 -11.49
N VAL A 29 -3.65 -8.43 -11.13
CA VAL A 29 -3.17 -9.27 -10.03
C VAL A 29 -3.73 -8.80 -8.68
N GLN A 30 -3.85 -7.49 -8.47
CA GLN A 30 -4.44 -6.95 -7.24
C GLN A 30 -5.91 -7.35 -7.14
N GLU A 31 -6.68 -7.17 -8.21
CA GLU A 31 -8.11 -7.49 -8.24
C GLU A 31 -8.32 -8.98 -7.99
N ALA A 32 -7.57 -9.86 -8.67
CA ALA A 32 -7.64 -11.31 -8.47
C ALA A 32 -7.25 -11.75 -7.05
N LEU A 33 -6.19 -11.19 -6.47
CA LEU A 33 -5.77 -11.52 -5.10
C LEU A 33 -6.71 -10.92 -4.05
N SER A 34 -7.28 -9.73 -4.29
CA SER A 34 -8.27 -9.12 -3.41
C SER A 34 -9.58 -9.91 -3.38
N ALA A 35 -9.99 -10.50 -4.51
CA ALA A 35 -11.13 -11.42 -4.56
C ALA A 35 -10.91 -12.68 -3.72
N GLN A 36 -9.65 -13.10 -3.56
CA GLN A 36 -9.25 -14.21 -2.68
C GLN A 36 -9.05 -13.79 -1.22
N GLY A 37 -9.40 -12.54 -0.85
CA GLY A 37 -9.20 -11.99 0.48
C GLY A 37 -7.74 -11.61 0.80
N ILE A 38 -6.84 -11.66 -0.19
CA ILE A 38 -5.42 -11.33 -0.06
C ILE A 38 -5.20 -9.88 -0.47
N GLU A 39 -5.37 -8.97 0.48
CA GLU A 39 -5.12 -7.55 0.24
C GLU A 39 -3.64 -7.26 0.01
N THR A 40 -3.33 -6.79 -1.21
CA THR A 40 -1.99 -6.39 -1.64
C THR A 40 -2.05 -5.07 -2.41
N SER A 41 -1.05 -4.21 -2.21
CA SER A 41 -0.95 -2.92 -2.93
C SER A 41 -0.35 -3.11 -4.32
N THR A 42 -0.81 -2.34 -5.31
CA THR A 42 -0.17 -2.25 -6.66
C THR A 42 1.35 -2.02 -6.58
N ALA A 43 1.79 -1.19 -5.63
CA ALA A 43 3.21 -0.88 -5.42
C ALA A 43 3.99 -2.12 -4.94
N PHE A 44 3.36 -2.94 -4.09
CA PHE A 44 3.94 -4.18 -3.57
C PHE A 44 4.06 -5.23 -4.68
N ILE A 45 3.01 -5.40 -5.49
CA ILE A 45 3.00 -6.31 -6.64
C ILE A 45 4.06 -5.90 -7.67
N SER A 46 4.20 -4.60 -7.98
CA SER A 46 5.22 -4.09 -8.90
C SER A 46 6.65 -4.35 -8.41
N THR A 47 6.87 -4.20 -7.11
CA THR A 47 8.16 -4.50 -6.47
C THR A 47 8.47 -5.99 -6.56
N ILE A 48 7.48 -6.86 -6.33
CA ILE A 48 7.65 -8.32 -6.46
C ILE A 48 7.94 -8.70 -7.91
N LYS A 49 7.18 -8.22 -8.90
CA LYS A 49 7.46 -8.46 -10.32
C LYS A 49 8.87 -8.02 -10.72
N SER A 50 9.29 -6.86 -10.24
CA SER A 50 10.63 -6.32 -10.49
C SER A 50 11.73 -7.17 -9.85
N ASN A 51 11.49 -7.70 -8.64
CA ASN A 51 12.43 -8.57 -7.94
C ASN A 51 12.49 -9.98 -8.55
N MET A 52 11.36 -10.51 -9.07
CA MET A 52 11.33 -11.77 -9.83
C MET A 52 12.20 -11.66 -11.08
N LYS A 53 12.11 -10.56 -11.83
CA LYS A 53 12.97 -10.30 -13.00
C LYS A 53 14.45 -10.10 -12.63
N LYS A 54 14.75 -9.55 -11.46
CA LYS A 54 16.12 -9.37 -10.96
C LYS A 54 16.76 -10.67 -10.44
N GLY A 55 15.96 -11.68 -10.11
CA GLY A 55 16.45 -12.99 -9.66
C GLY A 55 17.11 -13.80 -10.78
N THR A 56 16.74 -13.57 -12.04
CA THR A 56 17.19 -14.34 -13.21
C THR A 56 18.13 -13.58 -14.14
N GLY A 57 18.29 -12.26 -13.97
CA GLY A 57 19.19 -11.44 -14.75
C GLY A 57 20.16 -10.73 -13.85
N THR A 58 21.44 -11.13 -13.94
CA THR A 58 22.65 -10.36 -13.62
C THR A 58 22.41 -9.15 -12.73
N LYS A 59 22.96 -9.17 -11.49
CA LYS A 59 23.21 -7.95 -10.69
C LYS A 59 23.60 -6.84 -11.66
N LYS A 60 22.66 -5.96 -12.02
CA LYS A 60 23.01 -4.75 -12.74
C LYS A 60 23.86 -4.01 -11.73
N ARG A 61 25.19 -4.09 -11.94
CA ARG A 61 26.18 -3.16 -11.40
C ARG A 61 25.47 -1.83 -11.31
N GLY A 62 25.46 -1.29 -10.09
CA GLY A 62 24.72 -0.08 -9.77
C GLY A 62 24.83 0.91 -10.92
N ARG A 63 23.72 1.59 -11.20
CA ARG A 63 23.66 2.73 -12.13
C ARG A 63 25.05 3.40 -12.12
N PRO A 64 25.78 3.44 -13.25
CA PRO A 64 27.14 3.96 -13.24
C PRO A 64 27.09 5.32 -12.55
N ALA A 65 27.96 5.50 -11.56
CA ALA A 65 28.14 6.75 -10.85
C ALA A 65 28.58 7.81 -11.88
N GLY A 66 27.63 8.38 -12.61
CA GLY A 66 27.90 9.07 -13.86
C GLY A 66 26.65 9.45 -14.62
N THR A 67 25.57 8.66 -14.57
CA THR A 67 24.24 9.13 -15.01
C THR A 67 23.52 9.82 -13.84
N SER A 68 24.24 10.72 -13.17
CA SER A 68 23.59 11.92 -12.66
C SER A 68 22.97 12.59 -13.88
N ARG A 69 21.74 13.08 -13.75
CA ARG A 69 21.09 13.87 -14.80
C ARG A 69 22.12 14.91 -15.27
N ARG A 70 22.33 15.07 -16.58
CA ARG A 70 23.03 16.25 -17.11
C ARG A 70 22.39 17.45 -16.41
N GLY A 71 23.13 18.09 -15.51
CA GLY A 71 22.67 19.23 -14.71
C GLY A 71 22.69 19.13 -13.18
N ARG A 72 23.05 18.01 -12.52
CA ARG A 72 23.25 18.04 -11.04
C ARG A 72 24.75 18.05 -10.69
N PRO A 73 25.34 19.19 -10.30
CA PRO A 73 26.76 19.26 -9.96
C PRO A 73 27.05 18.40 -8.72
N ALA A 74 28.03 17.52 -8.86
CA ALA A 74 28.54 16.67 -7.79
C ALA A 74 29.49 17.49 -6.92
N GLY A 75 28.96 18.11 -5.86
CA GLY A 75 29.82 18.92 -5.00
C GLY A 75 29.13 19.85 -4.03
N ARG A 76 28.10 19.41 -3.30
CA ARG A 76 27.73 20.12 -2.06
C ARG A 76 28.07 19.23 -0.88
N LYS A 77 29.31 19.39 -0.42
CA LYS A 77 29.80 18.84 0.86
C LYS A 77 28.86 19.29 1.97
N ALA A 78 28.57 18.36 2.87
CA ALA A 78 27.79 18.58 4.07
C ALA A 78 28.37 19.75 4.87
N LYS A 79 27.58 20.80 5.09
CA LYS A 79 27.71 21.62 6.28
C LYS A 79 26.61 21.19 7.22
N ALA A 80 27.00 20.44 8.24
CA ALA A 80 26.19 20.23 9.41
C ALA A 80 25.95 21.60 10.06
N THR A 81 24.73 22.10 9.96
CA THR A 81 24.18 23.01 10.96
C THR A 81 23.00 22.28 11.58
N ALA A 82 23.23 21.90 12.83
CA ALA A 82 22.24 21.36 13.72
C ALA A 82 21.11 22.39 13.89
N THR A 83 19.96 22.11 13.29
CA THR A 83 18.68 22.50 13.84
C THR A 83 17.73 21.35 13.54
N ARG A 84 17.83 20.30 14.36
CA ARG A 84 16.92 19.15 14.32
C ARG A 84 15.60 19.57 14.96
N GLY A 85 14.91 20.45 14.25
CA GLY A 85 13.65 21.06 14.62
C GLY A 85 12.94 21.48 13.36
N THR A 86 12.21 20.56 12.75
CA THR A 86 10.83 20.78 12.33
C THR A 86 10.33 19.47 11.75
N LYS A 87 9.20 19.05 12.32
CA LYS A 87 8.39 17.90 11.94
C LYS A 87 8.30 17.87 10.41
N ARG A 88 8.73 16.76 9.80
CA ARG A 88 8.48 16.55 8.36
C ARG A 88 6.99 16.67 8.17
N ALA A 89 6.60 17.73 7.48
CA ALA A 89 5.25 18.01 7.05
C ALA A 89 4.64 16.71 6.52
N ALA A 90 3.70 16.17 7.30
CA ALA A 90 2.67 15.32 6.78
C ALA A 90 2.06 16.11 5.62
N LYS A 91 2.42 15.71 4.41
CA LYS A 91 1.74 16.16 3.19
C LYS A 91 0.26 15.88 3.44
N ALA A 92 -0.50 16.96 3.56
CA ALA A 92 -1.90 17.00 3.96
C ALA A 92 -2.67 15.78 3.45
N ALA A 93 -2.95 14.84 4.37
CA ALA A 93 -4.15 14.04 4.26
C ALA A 93 -5.32 15.04 4.47
N PRO A 94 -6.41 14.95 3.67
CA PRO A 94 -7.59 15.75 3.97
C PRO A 94 -7.99 15.47 5.41
N ALA A 95 -8.21 16.53 6.18
CA ALA A 95 -8.52 16.47 7.59
C ALA A 95 -9.61 15.42 7.83
N SER A 96 -9.31 14.43 8.66
CA SER A 96 -10.30 13.49 9.17
C SER A 96 -11.41 14.33 9.79
N VAL A 97 -12.62 14.26 9.22
CA VAL A 97 -13.81 14.77 9.90
C VAL A 97 -14.02 13.87 11.12
N ASP A 98 -14.04 14.46 12.30
CA ASP A 98 -14.37 13.82 13.58
C ASP A 98 -13.48 12.62 13.99
N GLY A 99 -12.24 12.57 13.50
CA GLY A 99 -11.31 11.47 13.81
C GLY A 99 -11.57 10.18 13.01
N ILE A 100 -12.53 10.19 12.09
CA ILE A 100 -12.83 9.06 11.21
C ILE A 100 -11.93 9.13 9.98
N SER A 101 -11.17 8.05 9.73
CA SER A 101 -10.36 7.94 8.51
C SER A 101 -11.25 7.77 7.27
N MET A 102 -10.75 8.18 6.10
CA MET A 102 -11.46 8.01 4.83
C MET A 102 -11.93 6.56 4.62
N ASP A 103 -11.13 5.58 5.03
CA ASP A 103 -11.49 4.17 4.98
C ASP A 103 -12.70 3.83 5.87
N GLY A 104 -12.82 4.49 7.02
CA GLY A 104 -13.99 4.38 7.91
C GLY A 104 -15.25 4.94 7.24
N LEU A 105 -15.14 6.08 6.55
CA LEU A 105 -16.26 6.66 5.80
C LEU A 105 -16.70 5.76 4.63
N ILE A 106 -15.76 5.12 3.93
CA ILE A 106 -16.08 4.17 2.86
C ILE A 106 -16.86 2.97 3.42
N LYS A 107 -16.44 2.44 4.58
CA LYS A 107 -17.16 1.33 5.23
C LYS A 107 -18.55 1.76 5.69
N ALA A 108 -18.68 2.94 6.29
CA ALA A 108 -19.97 3.48 6.70
C ALA A 108 -20.91 3.66 5.51
N LYS A 109 -20.39 4.15 4.37
CA LYS A 109 -21.16 4.28 3.14
C LYS A 109 -21.73 2.94 2.67
N LYS A 110 -20.94 1.85 2.70
CA LYS A 110 -21.42 0.52 2.30
C LYS A 110 -22.60 0.04 3.14
N ILE A 111 -22.55 0.27 4.45
CA ILE A 111 -23.66 -0.09 5.36
C ILE A 111 -24.92 0.71 5.02
N VAL A 112 -24.77 2.00 4.71
CA VAL A 112 -25.89 2.84 4.27
C VAL A 112 -26.45 2.35 2.93
N ASP A 113 -25.60 1.95 1.98
CA ASP A 113 -26.02 1.42 0.68
C ASP A 113 -26.77 0.08 0.84
N GLU A 114 -26.37 -0.78 1.79
CA GLU A 114 -27.02 -2.06 2.10
C GLU A 114 -28.38 -1.90 2.80
N LEU A 115 -28.49 -0.92 3.71
CA LEU A 115 -29.73 -0.61 4.44
C LEU A 115 -30.62 0.39 3.69
N GLY A 116 -30.20 0.86 2.52
CA GLY A 116 -30.97 1.74 1.64
C GLY A 116 -31.12 3.20 2.13
N SER A 117 -30.96 3.47 3.44
CA SER A 117 -31.01 4.83 3.97
C SER A 117 -30.05 5.06 5.15
N VAL A 118 -29.67 6.33 5.37
CA VAL A 118 -28.80 6.74 6.48
C VAL A 118 -29.53 6.60 7.81
N GLU A 119 -30.84 6.85 7.81
CA GLU A 119 -31.73 6.72 8.95
C GLU A 119 -31.81 5.28 9.43
N GLU A 120 -32.02 4.32 8.53
CA GLU A 120 -32.03 2.89 8.87
C GLU A 120 -30.68 2.41 9.41
N ALA A 121 -29.56 2.89 8.84
CA ALA A 121 -28.24 2.61 9.36
C ALA A 121 -28.04 3.09 10.81
N ARG A 122 -28.56 4.28 11.16
CA ARG A 122 -28.51 4.76 12.55
C ARG A 122 -29.38 3.93 13.48
N VAL A 123 -30.59 3.57 13.06
CA VAL A 123 -31.49 2.72 13.86
C VAL A 123 -30.87 1.34 14.10
N ALA A 124 -30.30 0.73 13.06
CA ALA A 124 -29.61 -0.54 13.16
C ALA A 124 -28.41 -0.49 14.11
N LEU A 125 -27.59 0.56 14.02
CA LEU A 125 -26.46 0.76 14.94
C LEU A 125 -26.92 0.94 16.40
N ASN A 126 -27.99 1.71 16.63
CA ASN A 126 -28.57 1.89 17.97
C ASN A 126 -29.17 0.58 18.52
N ALA A 127 -29.80 -0.23 17.66
CA ALA A 127 -30.32 -1.55 18.05
C ALA A 127 -29.17 -2.52 18.39
N LEU A 128 -28.10 -2.51 17.60
CA LEU A 128 -26.89 -3.28 17.87
C LEU A 128 -26.22 -2.86 19.19
N GLU A 129 -26.15 -1.56 19.50
CA GLU A 129 -25.60 -1.07 20.77
C GLU A 129 -26.39 -1.61 21.97
N LYS A 130 -27.71 -1.70 21.87
CA LYS A 130 -28.57 -2.25 22.93
C LYS A 130 -28.41 -3.76 23.15
N LEU A 131 -27.97 -4.51 22.14
CA LEU A 131 -27.75 -5.95 22.24
C LEU A 131 -26.34 -6.30 22.76
N LEU A 132 -25.38 -5.40 22.57
CA LEU A 132 -23.97 -5.60 22.96
C LEU A 132 -23.62 -4.99 24.33
N ARG A 133 -24.52 -4.20 24.91
CA ARG A 133 -24.44 -3.74 26.30
C ARG A 133 -25.16 -4.70 27.23
#